data_AF-A0A7X7L5V7-F1
#
_entry.id   AF-A0A7X7L5V7-F1
#
_cell.length_a   1.000
_cell.length_b   1.000
_cell.length_c   1.000
_cell.angle_alpha   90.00
_cell.angle_beta   90.00
_cell.angle_gamma   90.00
#
_symmetry.space_group_name_H-M   'P 1'
#
loop_
_entity.id
_entity.type
_entity.pdbx_description
1 polymer ?
#
loop_
_entity_poly.entity_id
_entity_poly.type
_entity_poly.pdbx_seq_one_letter_code
_entity_poly.pdbx_strand_id
1 'polypeptide(L)'
;MESRKKAGITIVILIVIVITALLSVSCDRSEKLLEIFNVTTFKSDIVIKRVDGQEPLNMPLKYAMYILRSRSEFEDEIVSLNISSVRYMMSNTSLSMSSSEGIYAKSDSSEVKEVIDSIKYCIGITTLNGIFTDKEVSKITLYEGYTADLLEDNLQNYAIIPSTLSKHIKARLSDAKKVISIKNSTTNSFENFKIIGEYATDKEHDAIYLSFGGLSRTVAGVNMDVSDHIEYMEIDVDENKDLANFVYYINNIFADDNMLSQYSKRINRLNEPYPYMFINTVGLEPVYIEEDADFEKNVITISRIDGKENLEMSHLYSDALVKDYFDYSRYITDIVISTGRKGVNPADYPSGTNYQPYGLKLMTLGRSQDSIWMDYPLPPYHQAITSISEIKSDKKNSEIYFYGTYTNKDLVVQREEDYRNRATQRGSAMEGYAIVPAPMFEAIRHYVSTDQQILELCATDESNPNNLLYVAFTAIGYYELPEDSTDQYDVIYITYVGNNNKYKKEAYKNEYIESITIETNCDADMESLTRYLRQYFAPSDVAGEYTGLKNELGLNYEYCYTIKENVD
;
A
#
# COMPACT_ATOMS: atom_id res chain seq x y z
N MET A 1 39.48 -17.72 30.60
CA MET A 1 39.02 -16.44 30.00
C MET A 1 39.38 -16.32 28.51
N GLU A 2 40.50 -16.90 28.04
CA GLU A 2 40.88 -16.89 26.61
C GLU A 2 40.04 -17.81 25.70
N SER A 3 39.48 -18.92 26.20
CA SER A 3 38.63 -19.80 25.41
C SER A 3 37.27 -19.18 25.04
N ARG A 4 36.71 -18.33 25.92
CA ARG A 4 35.45 -17.60 25.66
C ARG A 4 35.62 -16.46 24.66
N LYS A 5 36.78 -15.79 24.64
CA LYS A 5 37.12 -14.79 23.59
C LYS A 5 37.32 -15.43 22.22
N LYS A 6 37.95 -16.61 22.16
CA LYS A 6 38.07 -17.36 20.90
C LYS A 6 36.72 -17.85 20.40
N ALA A 7 35.86 -18.39 21.27
CA ALA A 7 34.50 -18.81 20.88
C ALA A 7 33.65 -17.64 20.35
N GLY A 8 33.71 -16.46 20.98
CA GLY A 8 32.99 -15.26 20.52
C GLY A 8 33.47 -14.77 19.14
N ILE A 9 34.79 -14.77 18.89
CA ILE A 9 35.34 -14.41 17.56
C ILE A 9 34.96 -15.45 16.50
N THR A 10 34.96 -16.75 16.84
CA THR A 10 34.55 -17.81 15.90
C THR A 10 33.05 -17.72 15.57
N ILE A 11 32.20 -17.37 16.54
CA ILE A 11 30.74 -17.17 16.31
C ILE A 11 30.50 -15.95 15.42
N VAL A 12 31.19 -14.82 15.64
CA VAL A 12 31.06 -13.64 14.78
C VAL A 12 31.52 -13.94 13.36
N ILE A 13 32.62 -14.68 13.16
CA ILE A 13 33.08 -15.10 11.83
C ILE A 13 32.07 -16.05 11.18
N LEU A 14 31.48 -16.99 11.92
CA LEU A 14 30.43 -17.87 11.42
C LEU A 14 29.17 -17.10 11.02
N ILE A 15 28.74 -16.11 11.82
CA ILE A 15 27.59 -15.26 11.49
C ILE A 15 27.90 -14.43 10.24
N VAL A 16 29.08 -13.84 10.13
CA VAL A 16 29.49 -13.08 8.93
C VAL A 16 29.52 -14.00 7.71
N ILE A 17 30.04 -15.23 7.81
CA ILE A 17 30.05 -16.22 6.73
C ILE A 17 28.62 -16.67 6.37
N VAL A 18 27.73 -16.84 7.35
CA VAL A 18 26.33 -17.22 7.12
C VAL A 18 25.56 -16.07 6.47
N ILE A 19 25.79 -14.83 6.88
CA ILE A 19 25.22 -13.62 6.25
C ILE A 19 25.78 -13.44 4.84
N THR A 20 27.10 -13.58 4.63
CA THR A 20 27.66 -13.54 3.27
C THR A 20 27.17 -14.71 2.43
N ALA A 21 27.00 -15.92 2.98
CA ALA A 21 26.43 -17.04 2.24
C ALA A 21 24.94 -16.85 1.94
N LEU A 22 24.16 -16.24 2.83
CA LEU A 22 22.75 -15.89 2.60
C LEU A 22 22.61 -14.78 1.56
N LEU A 23 23.45 -13.74 1.62
CA LEU A 23 23.54 -12.69 0.61
C LEU A 23 23.99 -13.26 -0.75
N SER A 24 25.01 -14.12 -0.76
CA SER A 24 25.49 -14.79 -1.98
C SER A 24 24.48 -15.75 -2.55
N VAL A 25 23.72 -16.49 -1.72
CA VAL A 25 22.65 -17.40 -2.18
C VAL A 25 21.43 -16.61 -2.64
N SER A 26 21.13 -15.44 -2.06
CA SER A 26 20.10 -14.52 -2.56
C SER A 26 20.50 -13.95 -3.92
N CYS A 27 21.75 -13.49 -4.09
CA CYS A 27 22.28 -13.06 -5.39
C CYS A 27 22.32 -14.20 -6.43
N ASP A 28 22.83 -15.40 -6.09
CA ASP A 28 22.89 -16.56 -7.01
C ASP A 28 21.48 -17.06 -7.41
N ARG A 29 20.50 -16.95 -6.51
CA ARG A 29 19.12 -17.36 -6.77
C ARG A 29 18.40 -16.34 -7.62
N SER A 30 18.68 -15.05 -7.45
CA SER A 30 18.19 -13.98 -8.34
C SER A 30 18.76 -14.13 -9.75
N GLU A 31 20.07 -14.38 -9.89
CA GLU A 31 20.72 -14.60 -11.19
C GLU A 31 20.22 -15.89 -11.88
N LYS A 32 20.05 -16.99 -11.13
CA LYS A 32 19.49 -18.23 -11.69
C LYS A 32 18.00 -18.15 -12.03
N LEU A 33 17.21 -17.39 -11.29
CA LEU A 33 15.82 -17.12 -11.67
C LEU A 33 15.80 -16.27 -12.94
N LEU A 34 16.65 -15.24 -13.05
CA LEU A 34 16.79 -14.46 -14.28
C LEU A 34 17.23 -15.31 -15.49
N GLU A 35 18.14 -16.28 -15.31
CA GLU A 35 18.58 -17.20 -16.37
C GLU A 35 17.48 -18.16 -16.85
N ILE A 36 16.52 -18.55 -15.99
CA ILE A 36 15.41 -19.44 -16.37
C ILE A 36 14.32 -18.70 -17.16
N PHE A 37 14.24 -17.36 -17.03
CA PHE A 37 13.26 -16.50 -17.70
C PHE A 37 13.82 -15.75 -18.91
N ASN A 38 14.84 -16.30 -19.57
CA ASN A 38 15.61 -15.62 -20.61
C ASN A 38 14.81 -15.39 -21.93
N VAL A 39 13.95 -14.36 -21.91
CA VAL A 39 13.50 -13.62 -23.08
C VAL A 39 14.04 -12.21 -22.92
N THR A 40 15.31 -12.01 -23.31
CA THR A 40 15.92 -10.69 -23.57
C THR A 40 15.71 -9.60 -22.51
N THR A 41 15.92 -9.90 -21.23
CA THR A 41 15.98 -8.88 -20.16
C THR A 41 17.39 -8.32 -20.07
N PHE A 42 17.50 -7.00 -20.21
CA PHE A 42 18.73 -6.25 -19.99
C PHE A 42 19.04 -6.22 -18.48
N LYS A 43 20.25 -5.76 -18.10
CA LYS A 43 20.72 -5.76 -16.70
C LYS A 43 20.05 -4.63 -15.91
N SER A 44 18.76 -4.78 -15.64
CA SER A 44 17.95 -3.83 -14.87
C SER A 44 18.01 -4.15 -13.39
N ASP A 45 17.93 -3.11 -12.56
CA ASP A 45 18.12 -3.26 -11.12
C ASP A 45 16.88 -3.85 -10.43
N ILE A 46 15.70 -3.49 -10.94
CA ILE A 46 14.41 -3.97 -10.46
C ILE A 46 13.54 -4.42 -11.64
N VAL A 47 13.03 -5.64 -11.57
CA VAL A 47 12.13 -6.24 -12.57
C VAL A 47 10.78 -6.54 -11.97
N ILE A 48 9.69 -6.08 -12.59
CA ILE A 48 8.33 -6.37 -12.12
C ILE A 48 7.79 -7.63 -12.81
N LYS A 49 7.26 -8.57 -12.02
CA LYS A 49 6.72 -9.84 -12.47
C LYS A 49 5.37 -10.16 -11.84
N ARG A 50 4.68 -11.15 -12.39
CA ARG A 50 3.48 -11.72 -11.76
C ARG A 50 3.87 -12.66 -10.63
N VAL A 51 3.13 -12.60 -9.52
CA VAL A 51 3.32 -13.49 -8.36
C VAL A 51 3.02 -14.95 -8.73
N ASP A 52 2.12 -15.19 -9.69
CA ASP A 52 1.80 -16.54 -10.18
C ASP A 52 2.84 -17.12 -11.16
N GLY A 53 3.88 -16.35 -11.49
CA GLY A 53 4.98 -16.75 -12.39
C GLY A 53 4.58 -16.92 -13.86
N GLN A 54 3.38 -16.51 -14.26
CA GLN A 54 2.96 -16.55 -15.67
C GLN A 54 3.56 -15.37 -16.45
N GLU A 55 3.71 -15.57 -17.75
CA GLU A 55 4.15 -14.56 -18.71
C GLU A 55 3.16 -14.49 -19.89
N PRO A 56 2.97 -13.32 -20.53
CA PRO A 56 3.60 -12.03 -20.20
C PRO A 56 3.00 -11.37 -18.95
N LEU A 57 3.59 -10.23 -18.54
CA LEU A 57 3.20 -9.45 -17.35
C LEU A 57 1.70 -9.10 -17.30
N ASN A 58 1.10 -8.76 -18.46
CA ASN A 58 -0.32 -8.42 -18.61
C ASN A 58 -0.85 -7.52 -17.49
N MET A 59 -0.11 -6.46 -17.16
CA MET A 59 -0.45 -5.61 -16.03
C MET A 59 -1.38 -4.47 -16.45
N PRO A 60 -2.41 -4.13 -15.65
CA PRO A 60 -3.25 -2.96 -15.91
C PRO A 60 -2.47 -1.65 -15.94
N LEU A 61 -2.90 -0.73 -16.80
CA LEU A 61 -2.27 0.59 -16.98
C LEU A 61 -2.10 1.37 -15.66
N LYS A 62 -3.04 1.26 -14.72
CA LYS A 62 -3.00 1.97 -13.42
C LYS A 62 -1.70 1.76 -12.64
N TYR A 63 -1.06 0.59 -12.75
CA TYR A 63 0.20 0.30 -12.05
C TYR A 63 1.37 1.15 -12.57
N ALA A 64 1.57 1.18 -13.89
CA ALA A 64 2.59 2.04 -14.50
C ALA A 64 2.28 3.53 -14.25
N MET A 65 1.00 3.92 -14.36
CA MET A 65 0.60 5.31 -14.15
C MET A 65 0.86 5.78 -12.71
N TYR A 66 0.75 4.90 -11.72
CA TYR A 66 1.07 5.24 -10.34
C TYR A 66 2.55 5.62 -10.19
N ILE A 67 3.46 4.81 -10.76
CA ILE A 67 4.90 5.08 -10.73
C ILE A 67 5.28 6.31 -11.56
N LEU A 68 4.74 6.44 -12.77
CA LEU A 68 5.00 7.60 -13.64
C LEU A 68 4.55 8.93 -13.02
N ARG A 69 3.47 8.94 -12.23
CA ARG A 69 2.99 10.16 -11.55
C ARG A 69 3.90 10.60 -10.41
N SER A 70 4.54 9.67 -9.73
CA SER A 70 5.47 9.94 -8.63
C SER A 70 6.92 10.05 -9.11
N ARG A 71 7.18 10.00 -10.42
CA ARG A 71 8.52 10.03 -11.01
C ARG A 71 9.37 11.23 -10.54
N SER A 72 8.74 12.39 -10.35
CA SER A 72 9.43 13.59 -9.86
C SER A 72 9.81 13.54 -8.38
N GLU A 73 9.12 12.71 -7.58
CA GLU A 73 9.46 12.52 -6.16
C GLU A 73 10.72 11.66 -6.01
N PHE A 74 11.00 10.81 -7.00
CA PHE A 74 12.14 9.90 -7.05
C PHE A 74 13.06 10.19 -8.25
N GLU A 75 13.24 11.48 -8.59
CA GLU A 75 14.01 11.90 -9.76
C GLU A 75 15.50 11.50 -9.64
N ASP A 76 16.02 11.53 -8.42
CA ASP A 76 17.41 11.20 -8.09
C ASP A 76 17.64 9.69 -7.97
N GLU A 77 16.64 8.94 -7.52
CA GLU A 77 16.72 7.50 -7.25
C GLU A 77 16.48 6.67 -8.51
N ILE A 78 15.57 7.09 -9.38
CA ILE A 78 15.23 6.37 -10.61
C ILE A 78 16.05 6.94 -11.76
N VAL A 79 16.94 6.12 -12.34
CA VAL A 79 17.73 6.46 -13.53
C VAL A 79 16.86 6.32 -14.78
N SER A 80 16.10 5.22 -14.87
CA SER A 80 15.29 4.93 -16.05
C SER A 80 14.06 4.10 -15.68
N LEU A 81 12.93 4.37 -16.34
CA LEU A 81 11.74 3.52 -16.29
C LEU A 81 11.57 2.86 -17.64
N ASN A 82 11.74 1.54 -17.71
CA ASN A 82 11.59 0.78 -18.94
C ASN A 82 10.24 0.04 -18.96
N ILE A 83 9.28 0.63 -19.67
CA ILE A 83 7.90 0.15 -19.75
C ILE A 83 7.57 -0.08 -21.22
N SER A 84 7.00 -1.26 -21.51
CA SER A 84 6.43 -1.56 -22.82
C SER A 84 4.97 -2.01 -22.69
N SER A 85 4.10 -1.44 -23.52
CA SER A 85 2.73 -1.92 -23.64
C SER A 85 2.68 -3.24 -24.40
N VAL A 86 1.56 -3.94 -24.33
CA VAL A 86 1.23 -5.01 -25.28
C VAL A 86 1.19 -4.49 -26.71
N ARG A 87 1.34 -5.40 -27.68
CA ARG A 87 1.17 -5.10 -29.10
C ARG A 87 -0.29 -4.77 -29.43
N TYR A 88 -0.54 -3.57 -29.92
CA TYR A 88 -1.85 -3.15 -30.40
C TYR A 88 -1.97 -3.28 -31.91
N MET A 89 -2.81 -4.22 -32.37
CA MET A 89 -3.05 -4.44 -33.79
C MET A 89 -3.69 -3.21 -34.46
N MET A 90 -3.09 -2.78 -35.56
CA MET A 90 -3.56 -1.67 -36.37
C MET A 90 -4.67 -2.18 -37.31
N SER A 91 -5.84 -1.54 -37.26
CA SER A 91 -6.95 -1.80 -38.17
C SER A 91 -7.85 -0.57 -38.32
N ASN A 92 -8.56 -0.46 -39.44
CA ASN A 92 -9.50 0.64 -39.67
C ASN A 92 -10.69 0.66 -38.67
N THR A 93 -10.93 -0.46 -37.98
CA THR A 93 -12.05 -0.62 -37.03
C THR A 93 -11.64 -0.45 -35.55
N SER A 94 -10.34 -0.38 -35.25
CA SER A 94 -9.81 -0.21 -33.89
C SER A 94 -8.83 0.97 -33.85
N LEU A 95 -7.55 0.69 -33.61
CA LEU A 95 -6.46 1.65 -33.71
C LEU A 95 -6.06 1.79 -35.18
N SER A 96 -6.07 3.02 -35.68
CA SER A 96 -5.67 3.35 -37.05
C SER A 96 -4.64 4.47 -37.03
N MET A 97 -3.67 4.38 -37.93
CA MET A 97 -2.74 5.47 -38.19
C MET A 97 -3.32 6.38 -39.26
N SER A 98 -3.24 7.67 -39.02
CA SER A 98 -3.38 8.70 -40.04
C SER A 98 -2.16 9.61 -40.00
N SER A 99 -1.94 10.37 -41.06
CA SER A 99 -0.83 11.31 -41.15
C SER A 99 -1.36 12.68 -41.51
N SER A 100 -0.73 13.72 -41.00
CA SER A 100 -1.03 15.09 -41.40
C SER A 100 -0.90 15.25 -42.92
N GLU A 101 -1.80 16.02 -43.54
CA GLU A 101 -1.74 16.27 -44.99
C GLU A 101 -0.34 16.74 -45.41
N GLY A 102 0.22 16.08 -46.41
CA GLY A 102 1.46 16.49 -47.05
C GLY A 102 2.75 16.05 -46.38
N ILE A 103 2.74 15.09 -45.44
CA ILE A 103 3.97 14.46 -44.91
C ILE A 103 4.68 13.63 -45.98
N TYR A 104 3.94 12.80 -46.72
CA TYR A 104 4.52 11.89 -47.71
C TYR A 104 4.67 12.53 -49.09
N ALA A 105 5.77 12.26 -49.80
CA ALA A 105 6.09 12.89 -51.09
C ALA A 105 5.14 12.50 -52.24
N LYS A 106 4.40 11.38 -52.08
CA LYS A 106 3.38 10.87 -53.01
C LYS A 106 2.32 10.06 -52.25
N SER A 107 1.56 10.71 -51.39
CA SER A 107 0.56 10.07 -50.50
C SER A 107 -0.45 9.16 -51.21
N ASP A 108 -0.77 9.43 -52.48
CA ASP A 108 -1.75 8.64 -53.25
C ASP A 108 -1.14 7.46 -54.02
N SER A 109 0.19 7.34 -54.06
CA SER A 109 0.87 6.24 -54.77
C SER A 109 0.59 4.89 -54.10
N SER A 110 0.49 3.84 -54.93
CA SER A 110 0.32 2.45 -54.44
C SER A 110 1.49 2.02 -53.55
N GLU A 111 2.71 2.46 -53.86
CA GLU A 111 3.92 2.13 -53.08
C GLU A 111 3.85 2.65 -51.64
N VAL A 112 3.43 3.90 -51.44
CA VAL A 112 3.30 4.48 -50.08
C VAL A 112 2.16 3.82 -49.32
N LYS A 113 1.04 3.52 -49.99
CA LYS A 113 -0.08 2.80 -49.37
C LYS A 113 0.32 1.40 -48.93
N GLU A 114 1.06 0.67 -49.76
CA GLU A 114 1.55 -0.67 -49.43
C GLU A 114 2.44 -0.67 -48.17
N VAL A 115 3.30 0.35 -48.00
CA VAL A 115 4.13 0.50 -46.79
C VAL A 115 3.32 0.93 -45.57
N ILE A 116 2.28 1.74 -45.72
CA ILE A 116 1.39 2.08 -44.60
C ILE A 116 0.58 0.84 -44.19
N ASP A 117 0.07 0.08 -45.16
CA ASP A 117 -0.72 -1.12 -44.95
C ASP A 117 0.14 -2.29 -44.41
N SER A 118 1.47 -2.25 -44.56
CA SER A 118 2.39 -3.23 -43.95
C SER A 118 2.64 -3.02 -42.46
N ILE A 119 2.19 -1.89 -41.90
CA ILE A 119 2.27 -1.60 -40.46
C ILE A 119 1.16 -2.38 -39.75
N LYS A 120 1.54 -3.42 -39.00
CA LYS A 120 0.59 -4.37 -38.42
C LYS A 120 0.19 -4.02 -36.99
N TYR A 121 1.07 -3.39 -36.23
CA TYR A 121 0.81 -3.06 -34.84
C TYR A 121 1.59 -1.83 -34.38
N CYS A 122 1.22 -1.30 -33.23
CA CYS A 122 1.98 -0.31 -32.50
C CYS A 122 2.25 -0.76 -31.06
N ILE A 123 3.34 -0.26 -30.47
CA ILE A 123 3.75 -0.52 -29.09
C ILE A 123 4.07 0.82 -28.42
N GLY A 124 3.61 1.00 -27.19
CA GLY A 124 3.97 2.12 -26.33
C GLY A 124 5.24 1.79 -25.56
N ILE A 125 6.26 2.64 -25.64
CA ILE A 125 7.56 2.45 -25.00
C ILE A 125 7.99 3.74 -24.27
N THR A 126 8.69 3.60 -23.15
CA THR A 126 9.36 4.72 -22.47
C THR A 126 10.84 4.82 -22.80
N THR A 127 11.44 3.74 -23.30
CA THR A 127 12.86 3.69 -23.70
C THR A 127 13.03 2.97 -25.03
N LEU A 128 14.19 3.14 -25.69
CA LEU A 128 14.52 2.39 -26.91
C LEU A 128 14.57 0.87 -26.68
N ASN A 129 14.62 0.42 -25.43
CA ASN A 129 14.75 -0.98 -25.11
C ASN A 129 13.57 -1.81 -25.59
N GLY A 130 12.35 -1.26 -25.54
CA GLY A 130 11.17 -1.92 -26.08
C GLY A 130 11.29 -2.25 -27.59
N ILE A 131 12.11 -1.50 -28.34
CA ILE A 131 12.40 -1.82 -29.75
C ILE A 131 13.38 -2.99 -29.86
N PHE A 132 14.42 -3.01 -29.02
CA PHE A 132 15.40 -4.09 -29.03
C PHE A 132 14.78 -5.42 -28.60
N THR A 133 13.90 -5.42 -27.59
CA THR A 133 13.15 -6.61 -27.16
C THR A 133 12.18 -7.10 -28.25
N ASP A 134 11.51 -6.19 -28.97
CA ASP A 134 10.55 -6.58 -30.02
C ASP A 134 11.23 -7.03 -31.33
N LYS A 135 12.43 -6.53 -31.65
CA LYS A 135 13.11 -6.77 -32.95
C LYS A 135 14.45 -7.50 -32.87
N GLU A 136 14.88 -7.92 -31.67
CA GLU A 136 16.13 -8.63 -31.32
C GLU A 136 17.44 -7.86 -31.65
N VAL A 137 17.62 -7.37 -32.88
CA VAL A 137 18.75 -6.51 -33.29
C VAL A 137 18.29 -5.56 -34.39
N SER A 138 17.97 -4.31 -34.03
CA SER A 138 17.68 -3.26 -35.02
C SER A 138 18.55 -2.03 -34.79
N LYS A 139 19.09 -1.47 -35.88
CA LYS A 139 19.79 -0.19 -35.81
C LYS A 139 18.76 0.93 -35.72
N ILE A 140 18.77 1.66 -34.60
CA ILE A 140 17.93 2.84 -34.38
C ILE A 140 18.74 4.09 -34.72
N THR A 141 18.12 5.03 -35.43
CA THR A 141 18.69 6.34 -35.75
C THR A 141 17.72 7.42 -35.30
N LEU A 142 18.11 8.18 -34.27
CA LEU A 142 17.39 9.39 -33.88
C LEU A 142 17.77 10.55 -34.80
N TYR A 143 16.78 11.37 -35.14
CA TYR A 143 16.99 12.56 -35.96
C TYR A 143 17.72 13.65 -35.17
N GLU A 144 18.40 14.55 -35.89
CA GLU A 144 19.20 15.61 -35.27
C GLU A 144 18.37 16.46 -34.29
N GLY A 145 18.90 16.67 -33.09
CA GLY A 145 18.24 17.46 -32.04
C GLY A 145 17.26 16.69 -31.15
N TYR A 146 17.06 15.39 -31.36
CA TYR A 146 16.24 14.53 -30.50
C TYR A 146 17.09 13.56 -29.67
N THR A 147 16.61 13.24 -28.47
CA THR A 147 17.17 12.23 -27.57
C THR A 147 16.12 11.16 -27.24
N ALA A 148 16.56 10.01 -26.74
CA ALA A 148 15.67 8.91 -26.39
C ALA A 148 14.77 9.24 -25.19
N ASP A 149 15.23 10.07 -24.26
CA ASP A 149 14.53 10.48 -23.04
C ASP A 149 13.16 11.13 -23.32
N LEU A 150 12.97 11.65 -24.53
CA LEU A 150 11.69 12.16 -25.00
C LEU A 150 10.58 11.09 -25.02
N LEU A 151 10.91 9.80 -25.06
CA LEU A 151 9.90 8.73 -25.00
C LEU A 151 9.22 8.60 -23.63
N GLU A 152 9.87 9.07 -22.55
CA GLU A 152 9.33 9.15 -21.19
C GLU A 152 8.58 10.48 -20.94
N ASP A 153 8.78 11.49 -21.80
CA ASP A 153 8.14 12.80 -21.69
C ASP A 153 6.61 12.69 -21.83
N ASN A 154 5.89 13.36 -20.94
CA ASN A 154 4.43 13.38 -20.88
C ASN A 154 3.81 14.67 -21.46
N LEU A 155 4.62 15.66 -21.86
CA LEU A 155 4.16 16.94 -22.42
C LEU A 155 3.84 16.86 -23.91
N GLN A 156 4.57 16.03 -24.64
CA GLN A 156 4.36 15.76 -26.07
C GLN A 156 4.50 14.26 -26.31
N ASN A 157 3.93 13.78 -27.43
CA ASN A 157 4.08 12.38 -27.80
C ASN A 157 5.03 12.24 -28.98
N TYR A 158 5.79 11.15 -28.98
CA TYR A 158 6.84 10.91 -29.96
C TYR A 158 6.72 9.52 -30.58
N ALA A 159 7.26 9.36 -31.78
CA ALA A 159 7.24 8.11 -32.53
C ALA A 159 8.59 7.77 -33.14
N ILE A 160 8.89 6.48 -33.17
CA ILE A 160 9.97 5.88 -33.95
C ILE A 160 9.31 4.94 -34.97
N ILE A 161 9.61 5.18 -36.24
CA ILE A 161 8.95 4.53 -37.37
C ILE A 161 9.91 3.56 -38.10
N PRO A 162 9.41 2.63 -38.92
CA PRO A 162 10.28 1.82 -39.73
C PRO A 162 10.96 2.66 -40.81
N SER A 163 12.22 2.33 -41.12
CA SER A 163 12.97 2.96 -42.21
C SER A 163 12.36 2.74 -43.60
N THR A 164 11.45 1.77 -43.76
CA THR A 164 10.61 1.60 -44.96
C THR A 164 9.66 2.78 -45.13
N LEU A 165 9.01 3.23 -44.06
CA LEU A 165 8.09 4.38 -44.07
C LEU A 165 8.85 5.71 -44.20
N SER A 166 9.98 5.86 -43.50
CA SER A 166 10.70 7.14 -43.45
C SER A 166 11.22 7.59 -44.82
N LYS A 167 11.60 6.66 -45.71
CA LYS A 167 12.02 6.92 -47.10
C LYS A 167 10.97 7.66 -47.93
N HIS A 168 9.70 7.60 -47.54
CA HIS A 168 8.59 8.24 -48.25
C HIS A 168 8.21 9.62 -47.68
N ILE A 169 8.81 10.04 -46.57
CA ILE A 169 8.62 11.39 -46.01
C ILE A 169 9.22 12.43 -46.96
N LYS A 170 8.51 13.55 -47.19
CA LYS A 170 8.99 14.63 -48.05
C LYS A 170 10.35 15.14 -47.59
N ALA A 171 11.29 15.22 -48.53
CA ALA A 171 12.55 15.89 -48.31
C ALA A 171 12.33 17.34 -47.86
N ARG A 172 13.16 17.80 -46.91
CA ARG A 172 13.12 19.18 -46.37
C ARG A 172 11.82 19.56 -45.64
N LEU A 173 11.01 18.59 -45.23
CA LEU A 173 9.93 18.86 -44.29
C LEU A 173 10.53 19.27 -42.93
N SER A 174 10.10 20.40 -42.37
CA SER A 174 10.47 20.81 -41.02
C SER A 174 10.04 19.75 -40.01
N ASP A 175 10.85 19.48 -38.98
CA ASP A 175 10.53 18.41 -38.02
C ASP A 175 9.21 18.63 -37.27
N ALA A 176 8.81 19.89 -37.06
CA ALA A 176 7.50 20.23 -36.49
C ALA A 176 6.31 19.70 -37.32
N LYS A 177 6.53 19.34 -38.59
CA LYS A 177 5.50 18.80 -39.49
C LYS A 177 5.57 17.29 -39.66
N LYS A 178 6.60 16.62 -39.13
CA LYS A 178 6.74 15.16 -39.19
C LYS A 178 5.91 14.54 -38.07
N VAL A 179 4.57 14.55 -38.22
CA VAL A 179 3.62 14.13 -37.18
C VAL A 179 2.62 13.12 -37.71
N ILE A 180 2.60 11.94 -37.10
CA ILE A 180 1.55 10.94 -37.33
C ILE A 180 0.49 11.04 -36.23
N SER A 181 -0.71 10.58 -36.51
CA SER A 181 -1.82 10.57 -35.56
C SER A 181 -2.32 9.15 -35.40
N ILE A 182 -2.45 8.69 -34.16
CA ILE A 182 -3.08 7.40 -33.86
C ILE A 182 -4.47 7.69 -33.33
N LYS A 183 -5.47 7.05 -33.94
CA LYS A 183 -6.87 7.18 -33.55
C LYS A 183 -7.39 5.82 -33.10
N ASN A 184 -8.05 5.78 -31.94
CA ASN A 184 -8.80 4.63 -31.50
C ASN A 184 -10.29 4.87 -31.72
N SER A 185 -10.87 4.16 -32.69
CA SER A 185 -12.30 4.28 -33.01
C SER A 185 -13.20 3.70 -31.91
N THR A 186 -12.69 2.76 -31.10
CA THR A 186 -13.44 2.12 -30.01
C THR A 186 -13.64 3.07 -28.83
N THR A 187 -12.62 3.85 -28.47
CA THR A 187 -12.68 4.82 -27.36
C THR A 187 -12.89 6.26 -27.81
N ASN A 188 -13.00 6.48 -29.13
CA ASN A 188 -13.12 7.79 -29.77
C ASN A 188 -12.02 8.79 -29.33
N SER A 189 -10.82 8.29 -29.12
CA SER A 189 -9.64 9.07 -28.74
C SER A 189 -8.69 9.20 -29.93
N PHE A 190 -7.85 10.22 -29.90
CA PHE A 190 -6.74 10.36 -30.84
C PHE A 190 -5.61 11.16 -30.20
N GLU A 191 -4.38 10.83 -30.59
CA GLU A 191 -3.18 11.54 -30.16
C GLU A 191 -2.26 11.76 -31.36
N ASN A 192 -1.49 12.85 -31.31
CA ASN A 192 -0.49 13.20 -32.31
C ASN A 192 0.90 12.86 -31.79
N PHE A 193 1.71 12.23 -32.64
CA PHE A 193 3.06 11.77 -32.33
C PHE A 193 4.06 12.34 -33.32
N LYS A 194 5.04 13.07 -32.79
CA LYS A 194 6.13 13.62 -33.58
C LYS A 194 7.15 12.53 -33.87
N ILE A 195 7.52 12.36 -35.14
CA ILE A 195 8.53 11.37 -35.54
C ILE A 195 9.92 11.90 -35.17
N ILE A 196 10.60 11.19 -34.27
CA ILE A 196 11.94 11.57 -33.76
C ILE A 196 13.05 10.66 -34.24
N GLY A 197 12.72 9.54 -34.88
CA GLY A 197 13.72 8.62 -35.40
C GLY A 197 13.11 7.47 -36.18
N GLU A 198 14.00 6.58 -36.60
CA GLU A 198 13.66 5.39 -37.37
C GLU A 198 14.48 4.17 -36.95
N TYR A 199 13.95 2.99 -37.22
CA TYR A 199 14.68 1.73 -37.04
C TYR A 199 14.87 1.01 -38.39
N ALA A 200 16.02 0.35 -38.56
CA ALA A 200 16.34 -0.39 -39.77
C ALA A 200 15.48 -1.65 -39.91
N THR A 201 14.82 -1.83 -41.06
CA THR A 201 13.99 -3.00 -41.38
C THR A 201 13.81 -3.13 -42.90
N ASP A 202 13.72 -4.37 -43.38
CA ASP A 202 13.64 -4.71 -44.81
C ASP A 202 12.31 -5.40 -45.22
N LYS A 203 11.44 -5.84 -44.26
CA LYS A 203 10.21 -6.68 -44.42
C LYS A 203 9.43 -6.82 -43.08
N GLU A 204 8.37 -7.64 -42.90
CA GLU A 204 7.01 -7.78 -43.48
C GLU A 204 5.95 -7.48 -42.39
N HIS A 205 6.39 -7.23 -41.15
CA HIS A 205 5.57 -6.88 -39.98
C HIS A 205 6.12 -5.58 -39.41
N ASP A 206 5.86 -4.48 -40.11
CA ASP A 206 6.29 -3.16 -39.67
C ASP A 206 5.47 -2.74 -38.45
N ALA A 207 6.13 -2.03 -37.53
CA ALA A 207 5.55 -1.59 -36.27
C ALA A 207 5.85 -0.12 -36.06
N ILE A 208 4.98 0.56 -35.31
CA ILE A 208 5.26 1.92 -34.85
C ILE A 208 5.48 1.87 -33.35
N TYR A 209 6.60 2.44 -32.91
CA TYR A 209 6.87 2.63 -31.50
C TYR A 209 6.50 4.05 -31.11
N LEU A 210 5.71 4.16 -30.06
CA LEU A 210 5.10 5.40 -29.61
C LEU A 210 5.52 5.65 -28.16
N SER A 211 5.68 6.91 -27.76
CA SER A 211 5.83 7.25 -26.33
C SER A 211 4.67 6.64 -25.54
N PHE A 212 4.98 5.86 -24.50
CA PHE A 212 4.01 5.05 -23.74
C PHE A 212 2.79 5.86 -23.31
N GLY A 213 2.98 6.99 -22.62
CA GLY A 213 1.86 7.81 -22.12
C GLY A 213 0.88 8.26 -23.20
N GLY A 214 1.36 8.59 -24.40
CA GLY A 214 0.52 8.97 -25.55
C GLY A 214 -0.32 7.81 -26.09
N LEU A 215 0.28 6.62 -26.24
CA LEU A 215 -0.47 5.44 -26.64
C LEU A 215 -1.47 5.04 -25.56
N SER A 216 -1.07 5.02 -24.28
CA SER A 216 -1.94 4.68 -23.16
C SER A 216 -3.17 5.58 -23.08
N ARG A 217 -3.05 6.90 -23.28
CA ARG A 217 -4.21 7.81 -23.37
C ARG A 217 -5.10 7.50 -24.57
N THR A 218 -4.51 7.16 -25.71
CA THR A 218 -5.26 6.75 -26.90
C THR A 218 -6.02 5.44 -26.64
N VAL A 219 -5.42 4.45 -26.00
CA VAL A 219 -6.11 3.19 -25.71
C VAL A 219 -7.17 3.37 -24.64
N ALA A 220 -6.86 4.02 -23.52
CA ALA A 220 -7.76 4.20 -22.38
C ALA A 220 -8.96 5.09 -22.68
N GLY A 221 -8.77 6.15 -23.48
CA GLY A 221 -9.79 7.17 -23.69
C GLY A 221 -10.29 7.76 -22.37
N VAL A 222 -11.60 7.67 -22.11
CA VAL A 222 -12.22 8.19 -20.87
C VAL A 222 -12.14 7.24 -19.68
N ASN A 223 -11.78 5.97 -19.89
CA ASN A 223 -11.88 4.92 -18.86
C ASN A 223 -10.76 4.97 -17.82
N MET A 224 -9.75 5.84 -18.00
CA MET A 224 -8.58 6.08 -17.12
C MET A 224 -7.67 4.86 -16.83
N ASP A 225 -8.13 3.63 -17.06
CA ASP A 225 -7.37 2.39 -16.93
C ASP A 225 -7.67 1.42 -18.09
N VAL A 226 -6.77 0.48 -18.33
CA VAL A 226 -6.83 -0.55 -19.38
C VAL A 226 -6.26 -1.83 -18.81
N SER A 227 -7.06 -2.91 -18.76
CA SER A 227 -6.61 -4.24 -18.37
C SER A 227 -5.60 -4.80 -19.37
N ASP A 228 -4.66 -5.63 -18.89
CA ASP A 228 -3.66 -6.31 -19.72
C ASP A 228 -2.89 -5.37 -20.66
N HIS A 229 -2.52 -4.18 -20.17
CA HIS A 229 -1.93 -3.12 -20.99
C HIS A 229 -0.40 -3.21 -21.07
N ILE A 230 0.25 -3.58 -19.97
CA ILE A 230 1.70 -3.56 -19.82
C ILE A 230 2.23 -4.98 -20.03
N GLU A 231 3.07 -5.16 -21.03
CA GLU A 231 3.74 -6.43 -21.33
C GLU A 231 5.04 -6.57 -20.53
N TYR A 232 5.68 -5.44 -20.19
CA TYR A 232 6.98 -5.42 -19.53
C TYR A 232 7.17 -4.14 -18.69
N MET A 233 7.79 -4.28 -17.51
CA MET A 233 8.16 -3.16 -16.65
C MET A 233 9.43 -3.45 -15.85
N GLU A 234 10.40 -2.56 -15.98
CA GLU A 234 11.66 -2.56 -15.24
C GLU A 234 12.04 -1.14 -14.80
N ILE A 235 12.84 -1.07 -13.74
CA ILE A 235 13.30 0.18 -13.15
C ILE A 235 14.80 0.06 -12.94
N ASP A 236 15.54 1.01 -13.50
CA ASP A 236 16.95 1.23 -13.20
C ASP A 236 17.06 2.31 -12.13
N VAL A 237 17.89 2.07 -11.12
CA VAL A 237 18.06 2.95 -9.97
C VAL A 237 19.51 3.43 -9.85
N ASP A 238 19.73 4.58 -9.21
CA ASP A 238 21.08 5.01 -8.87
C ASP A 238 21.52 4.33 -7.58
N GLU A 239 22.30 3.25 -7.71
CA GLU A 239 22.87 2.49 -6.59
C GLU A 239 23.73 3.36 -5.62
N ASN A 240 24.12 4.58 -6.02
CA ASN A 240 24.87 5.50 -5.16
C ASN A 240 23.97 6.35 -4.24
N LYS A 241 22.65 6.23 -4.36
CA LYS A 241 21.66 6.96 -3.55
C LYS A 241 21.12 6.10 -2.41
N ASP A 242 20.51 6.76 -1.43
CA ASP A 242 19.71 6.07 -0.43
C ASP A 242 18.35 5.72 -1.03
N LEU A 243 18.11 4.43 -1.24
CA LEU A 243 16.91 3.91 -1.89
C LEU A 243 15.82 3.50 -0.90
N ALA A 244 15.99 3.71 0.41
CA ALA A 244 15.07 3.23 1.44
C ALA A 244 13.63 3.75 1.23
N ASN A 245 13.46 5.05 0.96
CA ASN A 245 12.15 5.64 0.70
C ASN A 245 11.53 5.10 -0.59
N PHE A 246 12.34 4.88 -1.63
CA PHE A 246 11.86 4.31 -2.88
C PHE A 246 11.43 2.85 -2.71
N VAL A 247 12.18 2.05 -1.96
CA VAL A 247 11.82 0.67 -1.60
C VAL A 247 10.51 0.64 -0.82
N TYR A 248 10.33 1.54 0.15
CA TYR A 248 9.06 1.64 0.88
C TYR A 248 7.90 2.02 -0.05
N TYR A 249 8.14 2.93 -1.00
CA TYR A 249 7.15 3.34 -1.99
C TYR A 249 6.71 2.18 -2.91
N ILE A 250 7.65 1.44 -3.52
CA ILE A 250 7.30 0.32 -4.41
C ILE A 250 6.60 -0.82 -3.65
N ASN A 251 6.96 -1.04 -2.37
CA ASN A 251 6.34 -2.04 -1.50
C ASN A 251 4.85 -1.78 -1.22
N ASN A 252 4.37 -0.54 -1.42
CA ASN A 252 2.95 -0.24 -1.32
C ASN A 252 2.16 -0.68 -2.56
N ILE A 253 2.82 -1.12 -3.64
CA ILE A 253 2.21 -1.45 -4.94
C ILE A 253 2.50 -2.90 -5.33
N PHE A 254 3.76 -3.31 -5.14
CA PHE A 254 4.30 -4.61 -5.54
C PHE A 254 4.84 -5.36 -4.32
N ALA A 255 4.68 -6.68 -4.32
CA ALA A 255 5.26 -7.51 -3.26
C ALA A 255 6.78 -7.66 -3.47
N ASP A 256 7.55 -7.75 -2.40
CA ASP A 256 8.96 -8.09 -2.47
C ASP A 256 9.11 -9.61 -2.69
N ASP A 257 9.77 -10.04 -3.76
CA ASP A 257 10.02 -11.45 -4.07
C ASP A 257 10.74 -12.20 -2.93
N ASN A 258 11.61 -11.50 -2.18
CA ASN A 258 12.33 -12.11 -1.06
C ASN A 258 11.45 -12.35 0.16
N MET A 259 10.29 -11.69 0.25
CA MET A 259 9.39 -11.69 1.41
C MET A 259 7.92 -11.92 1.05
N LEU A 260 7.63 -12.60 -0.07
CA LEU A 260 6.27 -12.79 -0.61
C LEU A 260 5.22 -13.26 0.41
N SER A 261 5.61 -14.11 1.37
CA SER A 261 4.68 -14.63 2.38
C SER A 261 4.01 -13.55 3.22
N GLN A 262 4.69 -12.41 3.45
CA GLN A 262 4.19 -11.29 4.25
C GLN A 262 3.02 -10.55 3.55
N TYR A 263 2.83 -10.75 2.24
CA TYR A 263 1.81 -10.05 1.45
C TYR A 263 0.50 -10.82 1.29
N SER A 264 0.40 -12.04 1.81
CA SER A 264 -0.78 -12.91 1.66
C SER A 264 -2.06 -12.31 2.25
N LYS A 265 -1.94 -11.54 3.34
CA LYS A 265 -3.05 -10.83 4.01
C LYS A 265 -2.97 -9.33 3.82
N ARG A 266 -2.46 -8.90 2.66
CA ARG A 266 -2.21 -7.49 2.36
C ARG A 266 -2.92 -7.04 1.10
N ILE A 267 -3.34 -5.79 1.13
CA ILE A 267 -3.90 -5.07 -0.01
C ILE A 267 -2.95 -3.94 -0.36
N ASN A 268 -2.63 -3.81 -1.64
CA ASN A 268 -1.80 -2.73 -2.15
C ASN A 268 -2.59 -1.41 -2.21
N ARG A 269 -1.87 -0.32 -2.51
CA ARG A 269 -2.44 1.03 -2.56
C ARG A 269 -3.46 1.24 -3.69
N LEU A 270 -3.57 0.29 -4.62
CA LEU A 270 -4.53 0.28 -5.72
C LEU A 270 -5.81 -0.53 -5.39
N ASN A 271 -6.05 -0.81 -4.09
CA ASN A 271 -7.20 -1.58 -3.58
C ASN A 271 -7.27 -3.03 -4.07
N GLU A 272 -6.13 -3.66 -4.34
CA GLU A 272 -6.06 -5.07 -4.77
C GLU A 272 -5.18 -5.87 -3.83
N PRO A 273 -5.32 -7.21 -3.77
CA PRO A 273 -4.22 -8.08 -3.33
C PRO A 273 -2.93 -7.76 -4.10
N TYR A 274 -1.82 -8.41 -3.80
CA TYR A 274 -0.58 -8.23 -4.58
C TYR A 274 -0.47 -9.25 -5.72
N PRO A 275 -0.97 -8.97 -6.95
CA PRO A 275 -0.80 -9.87 -8.10
C PRO A 275 0.59 -9.78 -8.73
N TYR A 276 1.34 -8.71 -8.42
CA TYR A 276 2.66 -8.45 -8.98
C TYR A 276 3.69 -8.28 -7.86
N MET A 277 4.92 -8.68 -8.17
CA MET A 277 6.10 -8.60 -7.32
C MET A 277 7.24 -7.90 -8.03
N PHE A 278 8.17 -7.34 -7.27
CA PHE A 278 9.42 -6.85 -7.81
C PHE A 278 10.57 -7.79 -7.39
N ILE A 279 11.47 -8.05 -8.33
CA ILE A 279 12.73 -8.76 -8.11
C ILE A 279 13.83 -7.72 -8.21
N ASN A 280 14.62 -7.58 -7.15
CA ASN A 280 15.75 -6.63 -7.10
C ASN A 280 17.09 -7.38 -7.21
N THR A 281 17.99 -6.86 -8.05
CA THR A 281 19.32 -7.44 -8.32
C THR A 281 20.47 -6.65 -7.69
N VAL A 282 20.18 -5.46 -7.14
CA VAL A 282 21.16 -4.56 -6.51
C VAL A 282 21.25 -4.71 -4.99
N GLY A 283 20.58 -5.73 -4.43
CA GLY A 283 20.70 -6.08 -3.01
C GLY A 283 19.98 -5.11 -2.06
N LEU A 284 18.90 -4.45 -2.52
CA LEU A 284 18.02 -3.68 -1.64
C LEU A 284 17.53 -4.52 -0.47
N GLU A 285 17.61 -3.97 0.74
CA GLU A 285 17.09 -4.62 1.94
C GLU A 285 15.56 -4.67 1.89
N PRO A 286 14.95 -5.84 2.18
CA PRO A 286 13.51 -5.97 2.18
C PRO A 286 12.89 -5.18 3.33
N VAL A 287 11.69 -4.66 3.12
CA VAL A 287 10.89 -4.08 4.22
C VAL A 287 10.29 -5.23 5.01
N TYR A 288 10.77 -5.40 6.25
CA TYR A 288 10.21 -6.39 7.16
C TYR A 288 8.90 -5.86 7.76
N ILE A 289 7.80 -6.48 7.36
CA ILE A 289 6.50 -6.31 7.97
C ILE A 289 6.39 -7.38 9.06
N GLU A 290 6.73 -7.00 10.29
CA GLU A 290 6.60 -7.89 11.45
C GLU A 290 5.12 -8.26 11.64
N GLU A 291 4.79 -9.53 11.43
CA GLU A 291 3.55 -10.13 11.89
C GLU A 291 3.91 -11.12 13.00
N ASP A 292 3.46 -10.86 14.22
CA ASP A 292 3.66 -11.74 15.36
C ASP A 292 2.97 -13.08 15.10
N ALA A 293 3.76 -14.11 14.77
CA ALA A 293 3.31 -15.44 14.44
C ALA A 293 3.75 -16.45 15.50
N ASP A 294 2.84 -17.35 15.91
CA ASP A 294 3.03 -18.59 16.68
C ASP A 294 4.39 -18.78 17.36
N PHE A 295 4.61 -18.04 18.44
CA PHE A 295 5.73 -18.24 19.38
C PHE A 295 5.19 -18.43 20.80
N GLU A 296 5.95 -19.13 21.64
CA GLU A 296 5.67 -19.20 23.07
C GLU A 296 5.72 -17.78 23.65
N LYS A 297 4.63 -17.38 24.31
CA LYS A 297 4.45 -16.02 24.82
C LYS A 297 4.36 -15.96 26.33
N ASN A 298 4.83 -14.85 26.89
CA ASN A 298 4.45 -14.50 28.25
C ASN A 298 3.20 -13.61 28.18
N VAL A 299 2.21 -13.90 29.01
CA VAL A 299 0.97 -13.15 29.09
C VAL A 299 0.91 -12.42 30.43
N ILE A 300 0.82 -11.10 30.37
CA ILE A 300 0.63 -10.23 31.54
C ILE A 300 -0.83 -9.80 31.58
N THR A 301 -1.50 -10.03 32.71
CA THR A 301 -2.88 -9.60 32.93
C THR A 301 -2.95 -8.64 34.10
N ILE A 302 -3.73 -7.57 33.95
CA ILE A 302 -4.00 -6.62 35.03
C ILE A 302 -5.29 -7.01 35.76
N SER A 303 -5.24 -7.01 37.09
CA SER A 303 -6.37 -7.32 37.96
C SER A 303 -6.42 -6.38 39.16
N ARG A 304 -7.49 -6.45 39.96
CA ARG A 304 -7.65 -5.62 41.15
C ARG A 304 -6.97 -6.24 42.37
N ILE A 305 -6.30 -5.41 43.15
CA ILE A 305 -5.68 -5.82 44.43
C ILE A 305 -6.75 -6.26 45.43
N ASP A 306 -7.94 -5.66 45.39
CA ASP A 306 -9.07 -6.02 46.26
C ASP A 306 -9.78 -7.34 45.88
N GLY A 307 -9.33 -8.01 44.80
CA GLY A 307 -9.85 -9.30 44.36
C GLY A 307 -11.21 -9.24 43.66
N LYS A 308 -11.76 -8.05 43.38
CA LYS A 308 -12.99 -7.94 42.56
C LYS A 308 -12.70 -8.33 41.11
N GLU A 309 -13.63 -9.05 40.50
CA GLU A 309 -13.51 -9.57 39.14
C GLU A 309 -13.50 -8.48 38.07
N ASN A 310 -14.40 -7.50 38.17
CA ASN A 310 -14.47 -6.40 37.20
C ASN A 310 -13.37 -5.38 37.48
N LEU A 311 -12.56 -5.06 36.46
CA LEU A 311 -11.46 -4.11 36.59
C LEU A 311 -11.96 -2.70 36.95
N GLU A 312 -13.02 -2.23 36.27
CA GLU A 312 -13.61 -0.90 36.44
C GLU A 312 -12.55 0.21 36.47
N MET A 313 -11.53 0.09 35.61
CA MET A 313 -10.35 0.94 35.64
C MET A 313 -10.57 2.24 34.89
N SER A 314 -10.11 3.36 35.48
CA SER A 314 -10.17 4.66 34.82
C SER A 314 -9.36 4.65 33.52
N HIS A 315 -9.88 5.32 32.49
CA HIS A 315 -9.18 5.54 31.21
C HIS A 315 -7.80 6.19 31.36
N LEU A 316 -7.52 6.86 32.49
CA LEU A 316 -6.22 7.47 32.77
C LEU A 316 -5.06 6.45 32.78
N TYR A 317 -5.32 5.20 33.17
CA TYR A 317 -4.30 4.15 33.17
C TYR A 317 -3.93 3.71 31.75
N SER A 318 -4.93 3.49 30.91
CA SER A 318 -4.75 3.12 29.51
C SER A 318 -4.19 4.28 28.67
N ASP A 319 -4.58 5.52 28.95
CA ASP A 319 -3.98 6.71 28.32
C ASP A 319 -2.48 6.79 28.62
N ALA A 320 -2.07 6.47 29.85
CA ALA A 320 -0.65 6.44 30.23
C ALA A 320 0.11 5.34 29.48
N LEU A 321 -0.44 4.12 29.41
CA LEU A 321 0.16 3.03 28.65
C LEU A 321 0.35 3.39 27.16
N VAL A 322 -0.68 3.93 26.52
CA VAL A 322 -0.59 4.27 25.09
C VAL A 322 0.34 5.45 24.84
N LYS A 323 0.35 6.46 25.73
CA LYS A 323 1.23 7.62 25.60
C LYS A 323 2.71 7.24 25.60
N ASP A 324 3.11 6.32 26.48
CA ASP A 324 4.51 5.90 26.63
C ASP A 324 4.79 4.60 25.83
N TYR A 325 3.93 4.23 24.88
CA TYR A 325 4.01 2.98 24.12
C TYR A 325 5.39 2.76 23.49
N PHE A 326 5.99 3.79 22.88
CA PHE A 326 7.30 3.68 22.24
C PHE A 326 8.45 3.31 23.20
N ASP A 327 8.31 3.56 24.51
CA ASP A 327 9.35 3.26 25.48
C ASP A 327 9.46 1.75 25.77
N TYR A 328 8.31 1.06 25.75
CA TYR A 328 8.20 -0.35 26.11
C TYR A 328 7.77 -1.27 24.95
N SER A 329 7.33 -0.74 23.81
CA SER A 329 6.82 -1.52 22.67
C SER A 329 7.81 -2.55 22.14
N ARG A 330 9.12 -2.29 22.26
CA ARG A 330 10.20 -3.24 21.93
C ARG A 330 10.22 -4.51 22.77
N TYR A 331 9.53 -4.54 23.92
CA TYR A 331 9.48 -5.68 24.83
C TYR A 331 8.19 -6.47 24.71
N ILE A 332 7.23 -5.98 23.92
CA ILE A 332 5.90 -6.56 23.80
C ILE A 332 5.60 -6.86 22.33
N THR A 333 4.70 -7.77 22.12
CA THR A 333 4.21 -8.18 20.80
C THR A 333 2.78 -7.70 20.62
N ASP A 334 1.99 -7.72 21.70
CA ASP A 334 0.62 -7.23 21.68
C ASP A 334 0.23 -6.50 22.97
N ILE A 335 -0.71 -5.57 22.85
CA ILE A 335 -1.39 -4.93 23.98
C ILE A 335 -2.88 -4.79 23.66
N VAL A 336 -3.72 -5.45 24.47
CA VAL A 336 -5.18 -5.42 24.35
C VAL A 336 -5.73 -4.59 25.51
N ILE A 337 -6.29 -3.43 25.21
CA ILE A 337 -7.03 -2.58 26.16
C ILE A 337 -8.50 -2.62 25.78
N SER A 338 -9.29 -3.43 26.49
CA SER A 338 -10.71 -3.54 26.20
C SER A 338 -11.54 -2.58 27.03
N THR A 339 -12.37 -1.79 26.35
CA THR A 339 -13.38 -0.95 26.99
C THR A 339 -14.71 -1.69 27.21
N GLY A 340 -14.87 -2.90 26.66
CA GLY A 340 -16.07 -3.74 26.76
C GLY A 340 -17.35 -3.18 26.14
N ARG A 341 -17.33 -1.92 25.74
CA ARG A 341 -18.48 -1.21 25.17
C ARG A 341 -18.37 -1.16 23.66
N LYS A 342 -19.23 -1.93 23.02
CA LYS A 342 -19.67 -1.64 21.65
C LYS A 342 -20.50 -0.37 21.70
N GLY A 343 -20.44 0.46 20.66
CA GLY A 343 -21.43 1.52 20.43
C GLY A 343 -22.85 0.92 20.44
N VAL A 344 -23.90 1.74 20.29
CA VAL A 344 -25.28 1.20 20.31
C VAL A 344 -26.04 1.52 19.05
N ASN A 345 -26.67 0.50 18.45
CA ASN A 345 -27.54 0.60 17.29
C ASN A 345 -28.88 1.25 17.67
N PRO A 346 -29.21 2.44 17.16
CA PRO A 346 -30.52 3.04 17.38
C PRO A 346 -31.68 2.20 16.81
N ALA A 347 -31.43 1.36 15.80
CA ALA A 347 -32.45 0.53 15.15
C ALA A 347 -32.87 -0.70 15.96
N ASP A 348 -32.09 -1.10 16.97
CA ASP A 348 -32.42 -2.23 17.85
C ASP A 348 -33.51 -1.89 18.87
N TYR A 349 -33.97 -0.64 18.88
CA TYR A 349 -35.02 -0.15 19.77
C TYR A 349 -36.29 0.19 18.99
N PRO A 350 -37.48 -0.28 19.45
CA PRO A 350 -38.75 0.08 18.84
C PRO A 350 -38.94 1.61 18.78
N SER A 351 -39.58 2.10 17.71
CA SER A 351 -39.96 3.50 17.59
C SER A 351 -40.74 3.97 18.84
N GLY A 352 -40.29 5.08 19.44
CA GLY A 352 -40.90 5.67 20.64
C GLY A 352 -40.31 5.18 21.97
N THR A 353 -39.29 4.31 21.95
CA THR A 353 -38.52 3.98 23.16
C THR A 353 -37.67 5.18 23.57
N ASN A 354 -37.75 5.60 24.84
CA ASN A 354 -36.79 6.55 25.44
C ASN A 354 -35.44 5.84 25.65
N TYR A 355 -34.73 5.57 24.56
CA TYR A 355 -33.36 5.09 24.59
C TYR A 355 -32.41 6.28 24.43
N GLN A 356 -31.40 6.38 25.30
CA GLN A 356 -30.33 7.35 25.10
C GLN A 356 -29.28 6.70 24.20
N PRO A 357 -29.12 7.15 22.93
CA PRO A 357 -28.03 6.66 22.09
C PRO A 357 -26.71 6.84 22.83
N TYR A 358 -25.73 5.98 22.52
CA TYR A 358 -24.34 6.07 23.02
C TYR A 358 -23.69 7.46 22.82
N GLY A 359 -24.39 8.37 22.13
CA GLY A 359 -24.06 9.79 22.02
C GLY A 359 -22.99 10.04 20.96
N LEU A 360 -22.44 8.97 20.37
CA LEU A 360 -21.44 8.96 19.31
C LEU A 360 -21.90 8.10 18.13
N LYS A 361 -21.51 8.50 16.92
CA LYS A 361 -21.72 7.76 15.67
C LYS A 361 -20.51 7.94 14.74
N LEU A 362 -20.30 6.99 13.85
CA LEU A 362 -19.38 7.14 12.71
C LEU A 362 -20.13 7.67 11.49
N MET A 363 -19.44 8.47 10.69
CA MET A 363 -19.92 8.98 9.41
C MET A 363 -18.82 8.83 8.35
N THR A 364 -19.21 8.72 7.08
CA THR A 364 -18.29 8.61 5.94
C THR A 364 -17.93 9.97 5.34
N LEU A 365 -17.91 11.01 6.19
CA LEU A 365 -17.68 12.40 5.77
C LEU A 365 -16.18 12.67 5.65
N GLY A 366 -15.59 12.37 4.50
CA GLY A 366 -14.25 12.87 4.17
C GLY A 366 -14.26 14.30 3.59
N ARG A 367 -13.28 14.67 2.76
CA ARG A 367 -13.23 15.93 1.96
C ARG A 367 -14.32 15.98 0.84
N SER A 368 -14.26 16.96 -0.05
CA SER A 368 -15.29 17.23 -1.09
C SER A 368 -15.47 16.14 -2.17
N GLN A 369 -14.73 15.04 -2.12
CA GLN A 369 -14.79 13.92 -3.09
C GLN A 369 -15.15 12.58 -2.42
N ASP A 370 -15.49 12.61 -1.14
CA ASP A 370 -15.55 11.43 -0.26
C ASP A 370 -16.92 10.75 -0.26
N SER A 371 -17.55 10.73 -1.43
CA SER A 371 -18.80 10.00 -1.69
C SER A 371 -18.62 8.49 -1.78
N ILE A 372 -17.40 7.97 -1.60
CA ILE A 372 -17.02 6.59 -1.91
C ILE A 372 -17.82 5.58 -1.04
N TRP A 373 -18.16 5.96 0.19
CA TRP A 373 -19.03 5.17 1.07
C TRP A 373 -20.41 5.79 1.33
N MET A 374 -20.80 6.85 0.63
CA MET A 374 -22.09 7.52 0.92
C MET A 374 -23.30 6.62 0.62
N ASP A 375 -23.14 5.63 -0.25
CA ASP A 375 -24.20 4.66 -0.60
C ASP A 375 -24.13 3.37 0.24
N TYR A 376 -23.08 3.17 1.05
CA TYR A 376 -22.94 1.98 1.88
C TYR A 376 -23.66 2.16 3.24
N PRO A 377 -24.55 1.24 3.65
CA PRO A 377 -25.17 1.30 4.96
C PRO A 377 -24.13 1.02 6.04
N LEU A 378 -23.64 2.07 6.70
CA LEU A 378 -22.63 1.94 7.75
C LEU A 378 -23.06 0.91 8.80
N PRO A 379 -22.13 0.06 9.27
CA PRO A 379 -22.37 -0.81 10.40
C PRO A 379 -22.87 -0.01 11.60
N PRO A 380 -23.86 -0.53 12.33
CA PRO A 380 -24.49 0.22 13.42
C PRO A 380 -23.59 0.41 14.64
N TYR A 381 -22.53 -0.38 14.76
CA TYR A 381 -21.63 -0.37 15.91
C TYR A 381 -20.22 0.10 15.55
N HIS A 382 -19.57 0.69 16.55
CA HIS A 382 -18.12 0.86 16.55
C HIS A 382 -17.53 0.39 17.88
N GLN A 383 -16.29 -0.06 17.86
CA GLN A 383 -15.56 -0.48 19.06
C GLN A 383 -14.14 0.07 19.03
N ALA A 384 -13.69 0.58 20.17
CA ALA A 384 -12.33 1.06 20.34
C ALA A 384 -11.41 -0.14 20.62
N ILE A 385 -10.31 -0.23 19.88
CA ILE A 385 -9.34 -1.32 19.99
C ILE A 385 -7.92 -0.78 20.04
N THR A 386 -7.02 -1.56 20.64
CA THR A 386 -5.56 -1.39 20.50
C THR A 386 -4.92 -2.54 19.73
N SER A 387 -5.69 -3.59 19.41
CA SER A 387 -5.18 -4.82 18.80
C SER A 387 -6.25 -5.56 18.00
N ILE A 388 -5.82 -6.22 16.93
CA ILE A 388 -6.64 -7.16 16.15
C ILE A 388 -7.06 -8.39 16.95
N SER A 389 -6.36 -8.73 18.05
CA SER A 389 -6.72 -9.83 18.94
C SER A 389 -8.12 -9.64 19.53
N GLU A 390 -8.52 -8.38 19.76
CA GLU A 390 -9.88 -8.05 20.20
C GLU A 390 -10.90 -8.31 19.10
N ILE A 391 -10.58 -8.01 17.83
CA ILE A 391 -11.43 -8.34 16.68
C ILE A 391 -11.59 -9.85 16.55
N LYS A 392 -10.50 -10.62 16.65
CA LYS A 392 -10.53 -12.09 16.55
C LYS A 392 -11.30 -12.74 17.70
N SER A 393 -11.28 -12.12 18.89
CA SER A 393 -12.10 -12.55 20.03
C SER A 393 -13.58 -12.23 19.83
N ASP A 394 -13.90 -11.09 19.21
CA ASP A 394 -15.28 -10.66 18.97
C ASP A 394 -15.93 -11.33 17.76
N LYS A 395 -15.13 -11.56 16.71
CA LYS A 395 -15.49 -12.15 15.42
C LYS A 395 -14.68 -13.42 15.23
N LYS A 396 -15.24 -14.53 15.71
CA LYS A 396 -14.49 -15.77 15.83
C LYS A 396 -14.03 -16.27 14.46
N ASN A 397 -12.75 -16.67 14.39
CA ASN A 397 -12.10 -17.14 13.16
C ASN A 397 -12.07 -16.10 12.02
N SER A 398 -12.27 -14.81 12.32
CA SER A 398 -12.12 -13.76 11.31
C SER A 398 -10.68 -13.65 10.82
N GLU A 399 -10.55 -13.32 9.54
CA GLU A 399 -9.28 -12.93 8.95
C GLU A 399 -9.19 -11.40 8.89
N ILE A 400 -7.99 -10.87 9.10
CA ILE A 400 -7.72 -9.43 9.06
C ILE A 400 -6.73 -9.18 7.93
N TYR A 401 -7.07 -8.22 7.07
CA TYR A 401 -6.26 -7.79 5.95
C TYR A 401 -5.83 -6.34 6.16
N PHE A 402 -4.54 -6.07 6.03
CA PHE A 402 -3.99 -4.72 6.17
C PHE A 402 -3.64 -4.11 4.81
N TYR A 403 -3.72 -2.78 4.73
CA TYR A 403 -3.26 -2.02 3.58
C TYR A 403 -1.76 -1.78 3.67
N GLY A 404 -1.05 -1.96 2.57
CA GLY A 404 0.39 -1.73 2.48
C GLY A 404 1.13 -2.36 3.66
N THR A 405 1.87 -1.51 4.37
CA THR A 405 2.75 -1.87 5.47
C THR A 405 2.12 -1.67 6.86
N TYR A 406 0.82 -1.37 6.98
CA TYR A 406 0.15 -1.19 8.28
C TYR A 406 0.16 -2.48 9.11
N THR A 407 0.35 -2.40 10.41
CA THR A 407 0.49 -3.55 11.30
C THR A 407 -0.41 -3.41 12.52
N ASN A 408 -0.46 -4.45 13.35
CA ASN A 408 -1.16 -4.40 14.63
C ASN A 408 -0.66 -3.25 15.53
N LYS A 409 0.64 -2.93 15.50
CA LYS A 409 1.25 -1.86 16.31
C LYS A 409 0.67 -0.48 15.97
N ASP A 410 0.30 -0.26 14.72
CA ASP A 410 -0.31 0.99 14.26
C ASP A 410 -1.70 1.22 14.88
N LEU A 411 -2.37 0.17 15.38
CA LEU A 411 -3.64 0.31 16.09
C LEU A 411 -3.48 0.94 17.49
N VAL A 412 -2.27 0.92 18.05
CA VAL A 412 -1.96 1.52 19.36
C VAL A 412 -1.59 2.99 19.20
N VAL A 413 -0.69 3.31 18.27
CA VAL A 413 -0.20 4.66 18.03
C VAL A 413 -0.18 4.97 16.54
N GLN A 414 -0.73 6.13 16.18
CA GLN A 414 -0.73 6.63 14.81
C GLN A 414 0.69 6.96 14.32
N ARG A 415 1.00 6.64 13.07
CA ARG A 415 2.22 7.08 12.39
C ARG A 415 2.24 8.59 12.22
N GLU A 416 3.41 9.20 12.37
CA GLU A 416 3.55 10.66 12.26
C GLU A 416 3.22 11.16 10.85
N GLU A 417 3.60 10.41 9.81
CA GLU A 417 3.36 10.75 8.41
C GLU A 417 1.87 10.77 8.01
N ASP A 418 1.03 10.06 8.76
CA ASP A 418 -0.41 10.00 8.50
C ASP A 418 -1.18 11.13 9.20
N TYR A 419 -0.52 11.89 10.07
CA TYR A 419 -1.15 12.97 10.81
C TYR A 419 -1.60 14.10 9.88
N ARG A 420 -2.87 14.49 10.00
CA ARG A 420 -3.46 15.59 9.22
C ARG A 420 -4.35 16.45 10.11
N ASN A 421 -3.97 17.72 10.29
CA ASN A 421 -4.74 18.71 11.06
C ASN A 421 -6.17 18.95 10.53
N ARG A 422 -6.45 18.66 9.25
CA ARG A 422 -7.77 18.81 8.62
C ARG A 422 -8.01 17.69 7.62
N ALA A 423 -8.43 16.54 8.14
CA ALA A 423 -8.73 15.33 7.41
C ALA A 423 -10.10 15.37 6.72
N THR A 424 -11.13 15.97 7.33
CA THR A 424 -12.51 15.95 6.82
C THR A 424 -13.01 17.32 6.38
N GLN A 425 -14.15 17.38 5.68
CA GLN A 425 -14.84 18.64 5.36
C GLN A 425 -15.15 19.49 6.59
N ARG A 426 -15.45 18.85 7.72
CA ARG A 426 -15.74 19.50 9.01
C ARG A 426 -14.47 19.93 9.74
N GLY A 427 -13.29 19.62 9.20
CA GLY A 427 -12.00 20.00 9.75
C GLY A 427 -11.50 19.12 10.88
N SER A 428 -12.04 17.89 11.02
CA SER A 428 -11.54 16.89 11.97
C SER A 428 -10.05 16.64 11.76
N ALA A 429 -9.29 16.50 12.84
CA ALA A 429 -7.93 16.01 12.75
C ALA A 429 -7.95 14.49 12.53
N MET A 430 -6.99 13.98 11.75
CA MET A 430 -6.71 12.54 11.69
C MET A 430 -6.00 12.14 12.98
N GLU A 431 -6.65 11.33 13.82
CA GLU A 431 -6.10 10.92 15.12
C GLU A 431 -6.19 9.41 15.35
N GLY A 432 -6.24 8.63 14.26
CA GLY A 432 -6.31 7.18 14.38
C GLY A 432 -6.62 6.46 13.08
N TYR A 433 -6.87 5.16 13.23
CA TYR A 433 -7.19 4.27 12.14
C TYR A 433 -8.45 3.45 12.39
N ALA A 434 -8.91 2.77 11.34
CA ALA A 434 -10.05 1.86 11.40
C ALA A 434 -9.78 0.54 10.68
N ILE A 435 -10.39 -0.53 11.18
CA ILE A 435 -10.57 -1.81 10.50
C ILE A 435 -12.05 -1.95 10.18
N VAL A 436 -12.38 -2.00 8.89
CA VAL A 436 -13.77 -2.01 8.41
C VAL A 436 -14.23 -3.42 8.05
N PRO A 437 -15.53 -3.69 7.94
CA PRO A 437 -16.03 -4.94 7.39
C PRO A 437 -15.62 -5.17 5.92
N ALA A 438 -15.35 -6.42 5.53
CA ALA A 438 -15.08 -6.80 4.14
C ALA A 438 -16.13 -6.26 3.14
N PRO A 439 -17.45 -6.25 3.40
CA PRO A 439 -18.40 -5.67 2.45
C PRO A 439 -18.24 -4.16 2.23
N MET A 440 -17.70 -3.41 3.19
CA MET A 440 -17.34 -1.99 2.98
C MET A 440 -16.17 -1.85 2.03
N PHE A 441 -15.16 -2.72 2.16
CA PHE A 441 -14.03 -2.78 1.24
C PHE A 441 -14.48 -3.18 -0.18
N GLU A 442 -15.29 -4.22 -0.31
CA GLU A 442 -15.81 -4.69 -1.61
C GLU A 442 -16.63 -3.61 -2.34
N ALA A 443 -17.35 -2.77 -1.60
CA ALA A 443 -18.09 -1.66 -2.18
C ALA A 443 -17.20 -0.62 -2.87
N ILE A 444 -15.90 -0.58 -2.54
CA ILE A 444 -14.99 0.48 -3.00
C ILE A 444 -13.72 -0.02 -3.68
N ARG A 445 -13.51 -1.33 -3.79
CA ARG A 445 -12.34 -1.92 -4.44
C ARG A 445 -12.10 -1.46 -5.89
N HIS A 446 -13.13 -0.92 -6.54
CA HIS A 446 -13.05 -0.39 -7.90
C HIS A 446 -12.51 1.05 -7.99
N TYR A 447 -12.36 1.74 -6.86
CA TYR A 447 -11.73 3.07 -6.81
C TYR A 447 -10.20 2.93 -6.84
N VAL A 448 -9.53 3.93 -7.41
CA VAL A 448 -8.12 3.87 -7.80
C VAL A 448 -7.14 3.97 -6.61
N SER A 449 -7.55 4.47 -5.45
CA SER A 449 -6.67 4.62 -4.27
C SER A 449 -7.41 4.43 -2.94
N THR A 450 -6.68 4.00 -1.91
CA THR A 450 -7.08 3.91 -0.50
C THR A 450 -7.05 5.25 0.24
N ASP A 451 -6.40 6.29 -0.31
CA ASP A 451 -6.11 7.57 0.38
C ASP A 451 -7.34 8.38 0.82
N GLN A 452 -8.53 7.95 0.42
CA GLN A 452 -9.82 8.62 0.59
C GLN A 452 -10.77 7.84 1.50
N GLN A 453 -10.33 6.74 2.11
CA GLN A 453 -11.14 5.92 3.00
C GLN A 453 -11.10 6.46 4.44
N ILE A 454 -11.88 7.50 4.71
CA ILE A 454 -11.88 8.21 5.99
C ILE A 454 -13.24 8.12 6.68
N LEU A 455 -13.22 7.78 7.98
CA LEU A 455 -14.36 7.80 8.87
C LEU A 455 -14.25 8.97 9.84
N GLU A 456 -15.38 9.58 10.17
CA GLU A 456 -15.48 10.63 11.18
C GLU A 456 -16.34 10.17 12.35
N LEU A 457 -15.75 10.14 13.55
CA LEU A 457 -16.47 9.99 14.81
C LEU A 457 -17.01 11.34 15.25
N CYS A 458 -18.32 11.41 15.47
CA CYS A 458 -18.98 12.62 15.94
C CYS A 458 -20.10 12.34 16.94
N ALA A 459 -20.54 13.38 17.63
CA ALA A 459 -21.68 13.27 18.54
C ALA A 459 -23.00 13.06 17.76
N THR A 460 -23.94 12.32 18.33
CA THR A 460 -25.28 12.16 17.73
C THR A 460 -26.11 13.45 17.83
N ASP A 461 -25.93 14.23 18.90
CA ASP A 461 -26.51 15.56 19.07
C ASP A 461 -25.52 16.65 18.64
N GLU A 462 -25.51 16.95 17.35
CA GLU A 462 -24.66 17.98 16.72
C GLU A 462 -25.17 19.42 16.98
N SER A 463 -26.36 19.58 17.58
CA SER A 463 -26.98 20.90 17.77
C SER A 463 -26.39 21.68 18.95
N ASN A 464 -25.69 21.00 19.86
CA ASN A 464 -25.05 21.61 21.02
C ASN A 464 -23.56 21.86 20.73
N PRO A 465 -23.11 23.13 20.59
CA PRO A 465 -21.72 23.45 20.32
C PRO A 465 -20.75 23.03 21.43
N ASN A 466 -21.24 22.78 22.66
CA ASN A 466 -20.43 22.23 23.75
C ASN A 466 -20.23 20.71 23.64
N ASN A 467 -20.90 20.04 22.69
CA ASN A 467 -20.82 18.60 22.44
C ASN A 467 -20.05 18.25 21.16
N LEU A 468 -19.36 19.20 20.51
CA LEU A 468 -18.64 18.92 19.27
C LEU A 468 -17.44 18.00 19.55
N LEU A 469 -17.48 16.79 18.98
CA LEU A 469 -16.35 15.87 18.85
C LEU A 469 -16.26 15.54 17.37
N TYR A 470 -15.06 15.66 16.82
CA TYR A 470 -14.78 15.52 15.41
C TYR A 470 -13.39 14.89 15.28
N VAL A 471 -13.38 13.57 15.13
CA VAL A 471 -12.14 12.79 15.05
C VAL A 471 -12.19 11.94 13.80
N ALA A 472 -11.14 12.00 12.99
CA ALA A 472 -11.06 11.23 11.77
C ALA A 472 -10.18 9.99 11.94
N PHE A 473 -10.55 8.92 11.23
CA PHE A 473 -9.86 7.64 11.19
C PHE A 473 -9.67 7.21 9.73
N THR A 474 -8.43 6.90 9.33
CA THR A 474 -8.18 6.27 8.02
C THR A 474 -8.46 4.78 8.12
N ALA A 475 -9.19 4.20 7.19
CA ALA A 475 -9.28 2.74 7.11
C ALA A 475 -7.95 2.18 6.59
N ILE A 476 -7.31 1.34 7.42
CA ILE A 476 -6.01 0.74 7.13
C ILE A 476 -6.11 -0.76 6.88
N GLY A 477 -7.33 -1.29 6.87
CA GLY A 477 -7.58 -2.71 6.70
C GLY A 477 -9.05 -3.06 6.83
N TYR A 478 -9.35 -4.33 6.59
CA TYR A 478 -10.68 -4.88 6.79
C TYR A 478 -10.62 -6.25 7.46
N TYR A 479 -11.75 -6.66 8.03
CA TYR A 479 -11.94 -8.01 8.54
C TYR A 479 -12.94 -8.79 7.71
N GLU A 480 -12.66 -10.06 7.49
CA GLU A 480 -13.49 -11.01 6.76
C GLU A 480 -13.93 -12.15 7.69
N LEU A 481 -15.22 -12.48 7.63
CA LEU A 481 -15.80 -13.59 8.35
C LEU A 481 -15.74 -14.86 7.49
N PRO A 482 -15.55 -16.04 8.11
CA PRO A 482 -15.68 -17.32 7.41
C PRO A 482 -17.01 -17.45 6.68
N GLU A 483 -17.04 -18.16 5.54
CA GLU A 483 -18.26 -18.38 4.75
C GLU A 483 -19.41 -19.01 5.56
N ASP A 484 -19.08 -19.83 6.57
CA ASP A 484 -20.02 -20.52 7.44
C ASP A 484 -20.28 -19.78 8.77
N SER A 485 -19.79 -18.54 8.91
CA SER A 485 -19.96 -17.74 10.12
C SER A 485 -21.42 -17.34 10.35
N THR A 486 -21.84 -17.36 11.61
CA THR A 486 -23.12 -16.80 12.06
C THR A 486 -23.00 -15.36 12.53
N ASP A 487 -21.77 -14.82 12.60
CA ASP A 487 -21.51 -13.44 13.00
C ASP A 487 -21.91 -12.46 11.88
N GLN A 488 -22.16 -11.22 12.26
CA GLN A 488 -22.54 -10.16 11.32
C GLN A 488 -21.40 -9.15 11.12
N TYR A 489 -21.44 -8.50 9.96
CA TYR A 489 -20.62 -7.33 9.63
C TYR A 489 -21.23 -6.04 10.22
N ASP A 490 -21.38 -6.01 11.54
CA ASP A 490 -22.14 -4.98 12.27
C ASP A 490 -21.27 -4.00 13.05
N VAL A 491 -19.94 -4.19 13.09
CA VAL A 491 -19.00 -3.35 13.86
C VAL A 491 -17.92 -2.75 12.94
N ILE A 492 -17.58 -1.49 13.15
CA ILE A 492 -16.30 -0.90 12.71
C ILE A 492 -15.36 -0.81 13.92
N TYR A 493 -14.14 -1.30 13.80
CA TYR A 493 -13.15 -1.15 14.86
C TYR A 493 -12.32 0.10 14.59
N ILE A 494 -12.17 0.95 15.60
CA ILE A 494 -11.39 2.19 15.53
C ILE A 494 -10.32 2.20 16.61
N THR A 495 -9.18 2.83 16.35
CA THR A 495 -8.09 2.90 17.32
C THR A 495 -8.49 3.62 18.60
N TYR A 496 -8.01 3.11 19.72
CA TYR A 496 -8.28 3.62 21.07
C TYR A 496 -7.96 5.12 21.22
N VAL A 497 -6.78 5.56 20.75
CA VAL A 497 -6.30 6.95 20.89
C VAL A 497 -7.31 7.97 20.37
N GLY A 498 -7.69 7.85 19.10
CA GLY A 498 -8.65 8.79 18.49
C GLY A 498 -10.03 8.72 19.17
N ASN A 499 -10.49 7.52 19.52
CA ASN A 499 -11.79 7.34 20.20
C ASN A 499 -11.81 8.00 21.58
N ASN A 500 -10.69 7.96 22.30
CA ASN A 500 -10.55 8.50 23.65
C ASN A 500 -10.68 10.01 23.78
N ASN A 501 -10.63 10.74 22.67
CA ASN A 501 -11.00 12.17 22.67
C ASN A 501 -12.40 12.42 23.23
N LYS A 502 -13.29 11.41 23.23
CA LYS A 502 -14.58 11.49 23.91
C LYS A 502 -14.45 11.80 25.42
N TYR A 503 -13.37 11.39 26.08
CA TYR A 503 -13.15 11.62 27.52
C TYR A 503 -12.89 13.09 27.87
N LYS A 504 -12.61 13.95 26.89
CA LYS A 504 -12.65 15.40 27.06
C LYS A 504 -14.06 15.88 27.48
N LYS A 505 -15.10 15.09 27.20
CA LYS A 505 -16.49 15.38 27.56
C LYS A 505 -16.89 14.68 28.85
N GLU A 506 -17.60 15.41 29.70
CA GLU A 506 -18.02 14.95 31.03
C GLU A 506 -18.83 13.65 31.00
N ALA A 507 -19.70 13.47 30.01
CA ALA A 507 -20.56 12.29 29.90
C ALA A 507 -19.79 10.96 29.78
N TYR A 508 -18.55 10.99 29.29
CA TYR A 508 -17.74 9.79 29.06
C TYR A 508 -16.59 9.61 30.06
N LYS A 509 -16.28 10.61 30.90
CA LYS A 509 -15.12 10.55 31.82
C LYS A 509 -15.13 9.38 32.80
N ASN A 510 -16.33 8.91 33.15
CA ASN A 510 -16.53 7.80 34.10
C ASN A 510 -16.68 6.44 33.40
N GLU A 511 -16.46 6.34 32.09
CA GLU A 511 -16.30 5.03 31.45
C GLU A 511 -15.04 4.34 31.97
N TYR A 512 -15.07 3.01 31.96
CA TYR A 512 -14.03 2.18 32.53
C TYR A 512 -13.46 1.19 31.51
N ILE A 513 -12.21 0.79 31.75
CA ILE A 513 -11.51 -0.30 31.10
C ILE A 513 -11.89 -1.61 31.80
N GLU A 514 -12.26 -2.61 31.01
CA GLU A 514 -12.68 -3.92 31.49
C GLU A 514 -11.53 -4.91 31.60
N SER A 515 -10.54 -4.82 30.70
CA SER A 515 -9.36 -5.66 30.74
C SER A 515 -8.15 -4.98 30.09
N ILE A 516 -6.97 -5.35 30.60
CA ILE A 516 -5.68 -5.06 29.97
C ILE A 516 -4.88 -6.36 29.95
N THR A 517 -4.50 -6.77 28.75
CA THR A 517 -3.61 -7.91 28.51
C THR A 517 -2.41 -7.44 27.68
N ILE A 518 -1.21 -7.85 28.07
CA ILE A 518 0.03 -7.55 27.35
C ILE A 518 0.69 -8.89 27.03
N GLU A 519 1.08 -9.08 25.78
CA GLU A 519 1.80 -10.27 25.33
C GLU A 519 3.24 -9.91 24.98
N THR A 520 4.17 -10.83 25.26
CA THR A 520 5.59 -10.71 24.91
C THR A 520 6.11 -12.02 24.35
N ASN A 521 7.23 -11.98 23.62
CA ASN A 521 8.03 -13.18 23.39
C ASN A 521 8.47 -13.81 24.72
N CYS A 522 8.62 -15.13 24.76
CA CYS A 522 9.07 -15.85 25.96
C CYS A 522 10.45 -15.38 26.47
N ASP A 523 11.32 -14.92 25.57
CA ASP A 523 12.68 -14.46 25.85
C ASP A 523 12.81 -12.94 26.04
N ALA A 524 11.70 -12.21 26.10
CA ALA A 524 11.69 -10.76 26.30
C ALA A 524 12.36 -10.34 27.63
N ASP A 525 12.97 -9.15 27.65
CA ASP A 525 13.50 -8.55 28.89
C ASP A 525 12.36 -8.11 29.82
N MET A 526 11.90 -9.07 30.62
CA MET A 526 10.83 -8.87 31.59
C MET A 526 11.22 -7.90 32.70
N GLU A 527 12.51 -7.68 33.00
CA GLU A 527 12.91 -6.74 34.04
C GLU A 527 12.60 -5.31 33.61
N SER A 528 12.95 -4.95 32.38
CA SER A 528 12.68 -3.61 31.84
C SER A 528 11.18 -3.36 31.69
N LEU A 529 10.41 -4.32 31.17
CA LEU A 529 8.96 -4.20 31.04
C LEU A 529 8.26 -4.09 32.41
N THR A 530 8.59 -4.97 33.36
CA THR A 530 7.95 -4.93 34.69
C THR A 530 8.36 -3.71 35.49
N ARG A 531 9.57 -3.18 35.31
CA ARG A 531 10.00 -1.91 35.91
C ARG A 531 9.10 -0.75 35.46
N TYR A 532 8.73 -0.71 34.18
CA TYR A 532 7.76 0.25 33.67
C TYR A 532 6.37 0.00 34.26
N LEU A 533 5.85 -1.24 34.21
CA LEU A 533 4.51 -1.54 34.74
C LEU A 533 4.36 -1.21 36.23
N ARG A 534 5.42 -1.34 37.03
CA ARG A 534 5.44 -0.98 38.46
C ARG A 534 5.15 0.49 38.75
N GLN A 535 5.29 1.38 37.76
CA GLN A 535 4.89 2.79 37.89
C GLN A 535 3.38 2.95 38.08
N TYR A 536 2.59 1.99 37.61
CA TYR A 536 1.13 2.05 37.57
C TYR A 536 0.45 0.91 38.33
N PHE A 537 1.04 -0.29 38.30
CA PHE A 537 0.47 -1.54 38.78
C PHE A 537 1.43 -2.26 39.74
N ALA A 538 0.92 -2.77 40.87
CA ALA A 538 1.75 -3.54 41.79
C ALA A 538 2.04 -4.95 41.24
N PRO A 539 3.18 -5.58 41.53
CA PRO A 539 3.36 -7.02 41.30
C PRO A 539 2.39 -7.81 42.20
N SER A 540 1.68 -8.81 41.67
CA SER A 540 0.62 -9.50 42.43
C SER A 540 1.13 -10.28 43.65
N ASP A 541 2.35 -10.79 43.61
CA ASP A 541 3.02 -11.53 44.70
C ASP A 541 3.40 -10.65 45.90
N VAL A 542 3.59 -9.34 45.67
CA VAL A 542 3.96 -8.36 46.71
C VAL A 542 3.00 -7.16 46.77
N ALA A 543 1.78 -7.30 46.25
CA ALA A 543 0.80 -6.20 46.16
C ALA A 543 0.51 -5.53 47.51
N GLY A 544 0.62 -6.27 48.62
CA GLY A 544 0.46 -5.74 49.97
C GLY A 544 1.43 -4.60 50.32
N GLU A 545 2.65 -4.61 49.75
CA GLU A 545 3.69 -3.58 49.98
C GLU A 545 3.32 -2.21 49.39
N TYR A 546 2.39 -2.20 48.42
CA TYR A 546 1.95 -1.00 47.71
C TYR A 546 0.72 -0.35 48.36
N THR A 547 0.15 -0.96 49.40
CA THR A 547 -1.04 -0.47 50.08
C THR A 547 -0.82 0.92 50.66
N GLY A 548 -1.64 1.89 50.26
CA GLY A 548 -1.56 3.28 50.71
C GLY A 548 -0.48 4.12 50.01
N LEU A 549 0.26 3.54 49.07
CA LEU A 549 1.17 4.28 48.19
C LEU A 549 0.41 4.87 46.98
N LYS A 550 1.02 5.89 46.39
CA LYS A 550 0.55 6.52 45.15
C LYS A 550 1.38 6.04 43.97
N ASN A 551 0.72 5.77 42.85
CA ASN A 551 1.36 5.48 41.57
C ASN A 551 1.73 6.78 40.83
N GLU A 552 2.35 6.69 39.65
CA GLU A 552 2.80 7.86 38.90
C GLU A 552 1.66 8.77 38.39
N LEU A 553 0.42 8.26 38.37
CA LEU A 553 -0.79 9.06 38.09
C LEU A 553 -1.29 9.85 39.31
N GLY A 554 -0.65 9.70 40.48
CA GLY A 554 -1.11 10.27 41.75
C GLY A 554 -2.34 9.54 42.33
N LEU A 555 -2.71 8.39 41.77
CA LEU A 555 -3.80 7.53 42.23
C LEU A 555 -3.25 6.50 43.22
N ASN A 556 -4.13 5.93 44.06
CA ASN A 556 -3.69 4.84 44.92
C ASN A 556 -3.37 3.62 44.06
N TYR A 557 -2.41 2.80 44.48
CA TYR A 557 -2.27 1.46 43.90
C TYR A 557 -3.51 0.63 44.20
N GLU A 558 -4.34 0.43 43.19
CA GLU A 558 -5.58 -0.35 43.25
C GLU A 558 -5.52 -1.62 42.38
N TYR A 559 -4.52 -1.69 41.50
CA TYR A 559 -4.37 -2.71 40.46
C TYR A 559 -3.00 -3.38 40.56
N CYS A 560 -2.97 -4.66 40.20
CA CYS A 560 -1.75 -5.45 40.12
C CYS A 560 -1.63 -6.19 38.79
N TYR A 561 -0.41 -6.61 38.45
CA TYR A 561 -0.15 -7.43 37.27
C TYR A 561 0.27 -8.84 37.68
N THR A 562 -0.14 -9.84 36.89
CA THR A 562 0.30 -11.23 37.00
C THR A 562 0.92 -11.66 35.68
N ILE A 563 2.00 -12.44 35.74
CA ILE A 563 2.71 -12.96 34.56
C ILE A 563 2.44 -14.47 34.49
N LYS A 564 2.01 -14.93 33.32
CA LYS A 564 1.94 -16.34 32.96
C LYS A 564 2.98 -16.59 31.87
N GLU A 565 4.00 -17.38 32.19
CA GLU A 565 5.13 -17.64 31.29
C GLU A 565 4.86 -18.85 30.37
N ASN A 566 5.48 -18.82 29.17
CA ASN A 566 5.48 -19.91 28.18
C ASN A 566 4.08 -20.45 27.89
N VAL A 567 3.18 -19.55 27.49
CA VAL A 567 1.83 -19.87 27.03
C VAL A 567 1.88 -20.10 25.52
N ASP A 568 1.22 -21.18 25.10
CA ASP A 568 1.00 -21.50 23.67
C ASP A 568 0.06 -20.50 22.99
#